data_AF-A0A6B3GYL5-F1
#
_entry.id   AF-A0A6B3GYL5-F1
#
_cell.length_a   1.000
_cell.length_b   1.000
_cell.length_c   1.000
_cell.angle_alpha   90.00
_cell.angle_beta   90.00
_cell.angle_gamma   90.00
#
_symmetry.space_group_name_H-M   'P 1'
#
loop_
_entity.id
_entity.type
_entity.pdbx_description
1 polymer ?
#
loop_
_entity_poly.entity_id
_entity_poly.type
_entity_poly.pdbx_seq_one_letter_code
_entity_poly.pdbx_strand_id
1 'polypeptide(L)'
;GLVRYAAERGITVVPEIEMPGHVRAALAAYPELGNHPGRQLDVWTRWGVCDTILGVHEGVFDFCRAVLEEVMDVFPSPYVHIG
;
A
#
# COMPACT_ATOMS: atom_id res chain seq x y z
N GLY A 1 -15.53 -2.83 -14.86
CA GLY A 1 -14.39 -2.38 -14.04
C GLY A 1 -13.15 -2.30 -14.91
N LEU A 2 -12.14 -1.56 -14.45
CA LEU A 2 -10.86 -1.35 -15.14
C LEU A 2 -10.18 -2.67 -15.56
N VAL A 3 -10.12 -3.66 -14.65
CA VAL A 3 -9.50 -4.97 -14.88
C VAL A 3 -10.12 -5.70 -16.08
N ARG A 4 -11.46 -5.85 -16.11
CA ARG A 4 -12.17 -6.48 -17.24
C ARG A 4 -11.90 -5.75 -18.56
N TYR A 5 -11.94 -4.42 -18.54
CA TYR A 5 -11.74 -3.61 -19.74
C TYR A 5 -10.33 -3.78 -20.33
N ALA A 6 -9.30 -3.90 -19.48
CA ALA A 6 -7.94 -4.19 -19.87
C ALA A 6 -7.79 -5.62 -20.42
N ALA A 7 -8.41 -6.61 -19.77
CA ALA A 7 -8.37 -8.01 -20.20
C ALA A 7 -8.98 -8.22 -21.60
N GLU A 8 -10.07 -7.52 -21.94
CA GLU A 8 -10.67 -7.52 -23.30
C GLU A 8 -9.70 -7.02 -24.40
N ARG A 9 -8.58 -6.41 -24.01
CA ARG A 9 -7.52 -5.89 -24.91
C ARG A 9 -6.20 -6.64 -24.77
N GLY A 10 -6.18 -7.75 -24.04
CA GLY A 10 -4.95 -8.50 -23.78
C GLY A 10 -3.94 -7.77 -22.88
N ILE A 11 -4.42 -6.85 -22.03
CA ILE A 11 -3.58 -6.10 -21.09
C ILE A 11 -3.79 -6.64 -19.67
N THR A 12 -2.70 -7.02 -19.01
CA THR A 12 -2.70 -7.38 -17.58
C THR A 12 -2.48 -6.13 -16.74
N VAL A 13 -3.35 -5.90 -15.75
CA VAL A 13 -3.18 -4.82 -14.76
C VAL A 13 -2.46 -5.40 -13.54
N VAL A 14 -1.21 -4.99 -13.34
CA VAL A 14 -0.41 -5.38 -12.17
C VAL A 14 -0.60 -4.31 -11.10
N PRO A 15 -1.19 -4.63 -9.94
CA PRO A 15 -1.36 -3.65 -8.86
C PRO A 15 -0.04 -3.38 -8.15
N GLU A 16 0.12 -2.14 -7.68
CA GLU A 16 1.23 -1.73 -6.82
C GLU A 16 0.72 -1.17 -5.50
N ILE A 17 1.28 -1.69 -4.40
CA ILE A 17 1.10 -1.15 -3.06
C ILE A 17 2.50 -1.09 -2.46
N GLU A 18 3.11 0.08 -2.53
CA GLU A 18 4.49 0.28 -2.12
C GLU A 18 4.66 0.14 -0.60
N MET A 19 5.66 -0.66 -0.20
CA MET A 19 6.00 -0.95 1.19
C MET A 19 7.52 -1.20 1.32
N PRO A 20 8.18 -0.81 2.44
CA PRO A 20 7.63 -0.13 3.60
C PRO A 20 7.63 1.41 3.46
N GLY A 21 8.20 1.93 2.37
CA GLY A 21 8.32 3.35 2.04
C GLY A 21 7.04 3.93 1.41
N HIS A 22 7.06 5.23 1.12
CA HIS A 22 5.95 5.98 0.48
C HIS A 22 4.54 5.78 1.07
N VAL A 23 4.46 5.33 2.33
CA VAL A 23 3.22 5.01 3.06
C VAL A 23 2.64 6.18 3.85
N ARG A 24 3.09 7.42 3.61
CA ARG A 24 2.72 8.57 4.45
C ARG A 24 1.21 8.79 4.55
N ALA A 25 0.45 8.47 3.50
CA ALA A 25 -1.01 8.52 3.53
C ALA A 25 -1.60 7.47 4.49
N ALA A 26 -1.08 6.24 4.50
CA ALA A 26 -1.52 5.19 5.42
C ALA A 26 -1.18 5.55 6.87
N LEU A 27 0.03 6.06 7.15
CA LEU A 27 0.42 6.49 8.50
C LEU A 27 -0.37 7.71 9.01
N ALA A 28 -0.88 8.55 8.11
CA ALA A 28 -1.77 9.65 8.49
C ALA A 28 -3.15 9.15 8.95
N ALA A 29 -3.64 8.07 8.32
CA ALA A 29 -4.91 7.43 8.67
C ALA A 29 -4.80 6.49 9.89
N TYR A 30 -3.68 5.77 9.99
CA TYR A 30 -3.40 4.75 11.00
C TYR A 30 -1.99 4.96 11.59
N PRO A 31 -1.81 5.92 12.52
CA PRO A 31 -0.52 6.22 13.12
C PRO A 31 0.16 5.02 13.80
N GLU A 32 -0.63 4.06 14.29
CA GLU A 32 -0.18 2.81 14.92
C GLU A 32 0.65 1.90 14.01
N LEU A 33 0.60 2.11 12.69
CA LEU A 33 1.40 1.35 11.72
C LEU A 33 2.84 1.90 11.58
N GLY A 34 3.15 3.05 12.20
CA GLY A 34 4.45 3.70 12.08
C GLY A 34 5.38 3.42 13.27
N ASN A 35 6.65 3.79 13.12
CA ASN A 35 7.66 3.66 14.18
C ASN A 35 7.44 4.61 15.39
N HIS A 36 6.55 5.58 15.27
CA HIS A 36 6.24 6.57 16.31
C HIS A 36 4.72 6.78 16.43
N PRO A 37 3.98 5.82 17.01
CA PRO A 37 2.51 5.81 16.97
C PRO A 37 1.84 6.98 17.71
N GLY A 38 2.54 7.62 18.66
CA GLY A 38 2.05 8.83 19.33
C GLY A 38 2.15 10.12 18.50
N ARG A 39 2.70 10.05 17.27
CA ARG A 39 2.90 11.21 16.40
C ARG A 39 1.82 11.22 15.31
N GLN A 40 0.88 12.15 15.41
CA GLN A 40 -0.07 12.40 14.32
C GLN A 40 0.67 12.97 13.10
N LEU A 41 0.38 12.40 11.95
CA LEU A 41 0.94 12.81 10.66
C LEU A 41 -0.18 13.30 9.74
N ASP A 42 0.08 14.36 8.98
CA ASP A 42 -0.78 14.72 7.84
C ASP A 42 -0.41 13.92 6.59
N VAL A 43 -1.36 13.80 5.67
CA VAL A 43 -1.11 13.34 4.30
C VAL A 43 -0.07 14.26 3.66
N TRP A 44 0.91 13.66 2.98
CA TRP A 44 2.01 14.45 2.44
C TRP A 44 1.59 15.26 1.22
N THR A 45 1.89 16.56 1.23
CA THR A 45 1.52 17.50 0.16
C THR A 45 2.72 18.05 -0.61
N ARG A 46 3.89 17.42 -0.44
CA ARG A 46 5.15 17.80 -1.12
C ARG A 46 5.86 16.57 -1.68
N TRP A 47 6.75 16.82 -2.63
CA TRP A 47 7.62 15.80 -3.24
C TRP A 47 8.88 15.53 -2.41
N GLY A 48 9.58 14.44 -2.75
CA GLY A 48 10.84 14.03 -2.11
C GLY A 48 10.71 12.69 -1.38
N VAL A 49 11.80 12.26 -0.72
CA VAL A 49 11.86 10.99 0.02
C VAL A 49 11.30 11.17 1.43
N CYS A 50 10.28 10.39 1.79
CA CYS A 50 9.70 10.40 3.13
C CYS A 50 10.51 9.50 4.05
N ASP A 51 10.91 10.03 5.21
CA ASP A 51 11.59 9.23 6.24
C ASP A 51 10.60 8.50 7.17
N THR A 52 9.31 8.87 7.15
CA THR A 52 8.28 8.15 7.89
C THR A 52 7.78 6.95 7.09
N ILE A 53 8.19 5.77 7.52
CA ILE A 53 7.88 4.46 6.92
C ILE A 53 7.10 3.57 7.90
N LEU A 54 6.58 2.45 7.40
CA LEU A 54 5.94 1.43 8.24
C LEU A 54 6.89 0.94 9.34
N GLY A 55 6.33 0.59 10.50
CA GLY A 55 7.03 -0.13 11.56
C GLY A 55 7.27 -1.60 11.20
N VAL A 56 8.06 -2.30 12.00
CA VAL A 56 8.31 -3.74 11.86
C VAL A 56 7.76 -4.46 13.08
N HIS A 57 6.47 -4.79 13.04
CA HIS A 57 5.74 -5.50 14.09
C HIS A 57 4.50 -6.20 13.55
N GLU A 58 3.93 -7.14 14.32
CA GLU A 58 2.79 -7.98 13.90
C GLU A 58 1.61 -7.19 13.35
N GLY A 59 1.20 -6.10 14.00
CA GLY A 59 0.10 -5.27 13.50
C GLY A 59 0.32 -4.71 12.09
N VAL A 60 1.57 -4.39 11.71
CA VAL A 60 1.89 -3.99 10.33
C VAL A 60 1.81 -5.18 9.39
N PHE A 61 2.32 -6.35 9.78
CA PHE A 61 2.22 -7.55 8.95
C PHE A 61 0.76 -7.98 8.73
N ASP A 62 -0.09 -7.87 9.74
CA ASP A 62 -1.53 -8.11 9.62
C ASP A 62 -2.20 -7.13 8.65
N PHE A 63 -1.87 -5.84 8.76
CA PHE A 63 -2.34 -4.83 7.82
C PHE A 63 -1.90 -5.12 6.38
N CYS A 64 -0.61 -5.41 6.16
CA CYS A 64 -0.07 -5.73 4.85
C CYS A 64 -0.75 -6.99 4.25
N ARG A 65 -0.98 -8.03 5.06
CA ARG A 65 -1.68 -9.25 4.64
C ARG A 65 -3.11 -8.93 4.18
N ALA A 66 -3.88 -8.22 5.01
CA ALA A 66 -5.25 -7.86 4.69
C ALA A 66 -5.34 -7.03 3.40
N VAL A 67 -4.44 -6.04 3.22
CA VAL A 67 -4.40 -5.23 1.98
C VAL A 67 -4.07 -6.10 0.77
N LEU A 68 -3.07 -6.99 0.88
CA LEU A 68 -2.70 -7.85 -0.23
C LEU A 68 -3.79 -8.86 -0.59
N GLU A 69 -4.51 -9.40 0.40
CA GLU A 69 -5.66 -10.29 0.16
C GLU A 69 -6.74 -9.59 -0.67
N GLU A 70 -7.18 -8.40 -0.24
CA GLU A 70 -8.17 -7.61 -0.98
C GLU A 70 -7.69 -7.24 -2.40
N VAL A 71 -6.41 -6.93 -2.56
CA VAL A 71 -5.81 -6.61 -3.86
C VAL A 71 -5.79 -7.85 -4.76
N MET A 72 -5.37 -9.01 -4.26
CA MET A 72 -5.32 -10.24 -5.05
C MET A 72 -6.72 -10.71 -5.47
N ASP A 73 -7.75 -10.44 -4.68
CA ASP A 73 -9.15 -10.73 -5.03
C ASP A 73 -9.65 -9.84 -6.18
N VAL A 74 -9.18 -8.59 -6.25
CA VAL A 74 -9.57 -7.64 -7.32
C VAL A 74 -8.77 -7.84 -8.61
N PHE A 75 -7.47 -8.14 -8.49
CA PHE A 75 -6.54 -8.19 -9.61
C PHE A 75 -6.07 -9.63 -9.88
N PRO A 76 -6.53 -10.28 -10.97
CA PRO A 76 -6.15 -11.66 -11.30
C PRO A 76 -4.72 -11.78 -11.87
N SER A 77 -3.90 -10.74 -11.72
CA SER A 77 -2.50 -10.74 -12.15
C SER A 77 -1.72 -11.79 -11.35
N PRO A 78 -0.83 -12.58 -11.99
CA PRO A 78 0.06 -13.49 -11.26
C PRO A 78 1.18 -12.76 -10.49
N TYR A 79 1.29 -11.45 -10.66
CA TYR A 79 2.27 -10.59 -10.01
C TYR A 79 1.59 -9.45 -9.24
N VAL A 80 2.20 -9.08 -8.11
CA VAL A 80 1.89 -7.87 -7.34
C VAL A 80 3.20 -7.10 -7.15
N HIS A 81 3.18 -5.79 -7.43
CA HIS A 81 4.33 -4.92 -7.20
C HIS A 81 4.28 -4.38 -5.77
N ILE A 82 5.37 -4.47 -5.03
CA ILE A 82 5.45 -4.04 -3.62
C ILE A 82 6.32 -2.80 -3.42
N GLY A 83 6.68 -2.13 -4.51
CA GLY A 83 7.72 -1.09 -4.58
C GLY A 83 8.97 -1.56 -5.29
#